data_AF-A0A7C2HUL2-F1
#
_entry.id   AF-A0A7C2HUL2-F1
#
_cell.length_a   1.000
_cell.length_b   1.000
_cell.length_c   1.000
_cell.angle_alpha   90.00
_cell.angle_beta   90.00
_cell.angle_gamma   90.00
#
_symmetry.space_group_name_H-M   'P 1'
#
loop_
_entity.id
_entity.type
_entity.pdbx_description
1 polymer ?
#
loop_
_entity_poly.entity_id
_entity_poly.type
_entity_poly.pdbx_seq_one_letter_code
_entity_poly.pdbx_strand_id
1 'polypeptide(L)'
;MESQEKGSEAFWEKARAGLEGRYRDIDKTLVVINGDDAPWIRAGTEHFGRAMYQYDRFHITRDLRQALRGMNERWRKVKRALDENNIPVIQQEIEAALGEAGTEKQKERLLNLRERLARVGEFIIDYRVRLKEAGYNVPPEWRGERQRVKPTWTSLRTGWRSTGGLGRMTDWMGS
;
A
#
# COMPACT_ATOMS: atom_id res chain seq x y z
N MET A 1 -5.67 6.49 32.49
CA MET A 1 -5.76 5.37 31.53
C MET A 1 -7.19 4.89 31.38
N GLU A 2 -7.89 4.60 32.48
CA GLU A 2 -9.27 4.06 32.48
C GLU A 2 -10.31 4.88 31.68
N SER A 3 -10.18 6.21 31.62
CA SER A 3 -11.10 7.06 30.85
C SER A 3 -10.91 6.99 29.33
N GLN A 4 -9.69 6.69 28.86
CA GLN A 4 -9.38 6.58 27.43
C GLN A 4 -9.79 5.20 26.89
N GLU A 5 -9.59 4.14 27.68
CA GLU A 5 -10.05 2.79 27.34
C GLU A 5 -11.58 2.73 27.23
N LYS A 6 -12.31 3.31 28.21
CA LYS A 6 -13.77 3.44 28.15
C LYS A 6 -14.25 4.21 26.91
N GLY A 7 -13.49 5.22 26.47
CA GLY A 7 -13.81 5.98 25.26
C GLY A 7 -13.61 5.17 23.97
N SER A 8 -12.54 4.38 23.90
CA SER A 8 -12.26 3.47 22.77
C SER A 8 -13.32 2.38 22.66
N GLU A 9 -13.64 1.73 23.76
CA GLU A 9 -14.65 0.66 23.84
C GLU A 9 -16.01 1.17 23.32
N ALA A 10 -16.49 2.28 23.89
CA ALA A 10 -17.77 2.88 23.52
C ALA A 10 -17.82 3.30 22.04
N PHE A 11 -16.69 3.74 21.47
CA PHE A 11 -16.62 4.06 20.04
C PHE A 11 -16.84 2.82 19.18
N TRP A 12 -16.15 1.73 19.47
CA TRP A 12 -16.22 0.51 18.67
C TRP A 12 -17.51 -0.27 18.87
N GLU A 13 -18.08 -0.29 20.07
CA GLU A 13 -19.43 -0.81 20.31
C GLU A 13 -20.47 -0.06 19.45
N LYS A 14 -20.40 1.26 19.43
CA LYS A 14 -21.29 2.09 18.61
C LYS A 14 -21.07 1.84 17.11
N ALA A 15 -19.81 1.67 16.68
CA ALA A 15 -19.48 1.34 15.30
C ALA A 15 -20.06 -0.03 14.91
N ARG A 16 -19.88 -1.05 15.74
CA ARG A 16 -20.42 -2.40 15.55
C ARG A 16 -21.95 -2.37 15.45
N ALA A 17 -22.64 -1.74 16.41
CA ALA A 17 -24.10 -1.62 16.40
C ALA A 17 -24.61 -0.93 15.12
N GLY A 18 -23.90 0.09 14.64
CA GLY A 18 -24.21 0.75 13.37
C GLY A 18 -24.02 -0.15 12.14
N LEU A 19 -23.14 -1.15 12.20
CA LEU A 19 -22.91 -2.11 11.13
C LEU A 19 -23.91 -3.30 11.21
N GLU A 20 -24.26 -3.75 12.41
CA GLU A 20 -25.32 -4.76 12.63
C GLU A 20 -26.64 -4.35 12.00
N GLY A 21 -27.00 -3.05 12.06
CA GLY A 21 -28.20 -2.54 11.41
C GLY A 21 -28.15 -2.56 9.87
N ARG A 22 -27.00 -2.83 9.25
CA ARG A 22 -26.79 -2.80 7.79
C ARG A 22 -26.43 -4.15 7.19
N TYR A 23 -25.74 -5.00 7.95
CA TYR A 23 -25.26 -6.31 7.49
C TYR A 23 -26.01 -7.43 8.20
N ARG A 24 -26.45 -8.42 7.43
CA ARG A 24 -27.29 -9.53 7.93
C ARG A 24 -26.63 -10.34 9.05
N ASP A 25 -25.31 -10.52 8.99
CA ASP A 25 -24.53 -11.26 9.97
C ASP A 25 -23.14 -10.62 10.07
N ILE A 26 -23.00 -9.67 11.00
CA ILE A 26 -21.75 -8.93 11.17
C ILE A 26 -20.61 -9.84 11.65
N ASP A 27 -20.91 -10.87 12.43
CA ASP A 27 -19.90 -11.76 13.01
C ASP A 27 -19.31 -12.71 11.97
N LYS A 28 -20.07 -13.02 10.91
CA LYS A 28 -19.55 -13.74 9.72
C LYS A 28 -18.95 -12.83 8.65
N THR A 29 -19.17 -11.52 8.75
CA THR A 29 -18.67 -10.53 7.80
C THR A 29 -17.21 -10.22 8.11
N LEU A 30 -16.35 -10.30 7.09
CA LEU A 30 -14.96 -9.89 7.21
C LEU A 30 -14.87 -8.36 7.27
N VAL A 31 -14.31 -7.82 8.34
CA VAL A 31 -14.11 -6.39 8.55
C VAL A 31 -12.61 -6.05 8.47
N VAL A 32 -12.26 -5.14 7.56
CA VAL A 32 -10.89 -4.62 7.47
C VAL A 32 -10.86 -3.22 8.06
N ILE A 33 -10.16 -3.07 9.18
CA ILE A 33 -10.02 -1.79 9.87
C ILE A 33 -8.74 -1.11 9.37
N ASN A 34 -8.91 -0.05 8.60
CA ASN A 34 -7.83 0.82 8.15
C ASN A 34 -7.64 1.97 9.14
N GLY A 35 -6.40 2.27 9.50
CA GLY A 35 -6.12 3.49 10.24
C GLY A 35 -4.64 3.71 10.50
N ASP A 36 -4.34 4.65 11.38
CA ASP A 36 -2.99 4.88 11.83
C ASP A 36 -2.56 3.81 12.85
N ASP A 37 -1.33 3.93 13.35
CA ASP A 37 -0.70 2.96 14.25
C ASP A 37 -1.33 2.96 15.67
N ALA A 38 -2.25 3.90 15.95
CA ALA A 38 -2.76 4.11 17.29
C ALA A 38 -3.35 2.81 17.90
N PRO A 39 -2.96 2.44 19.14
CA PRO A 39 -3.39 1.17 19.74
C PRO A 39 -4.91 0.98 19.75
N TRP A 40 -5.67 2.04 20.03
CA TRP A 40 -7.13 2.00 20.07
C TRP A 40 -7.77 1.68 18.71
N ILE A 41 -7.11 1.99 17.59
CA ILE A 41 -7.59 1.60 16.26
C ILE A 41 -7.49 0.09 16.07
N ARG A 42 -6.39 -0.52 16.53
CA ARG A 42 -6.19 -1.97 16.42
C ARG A 42 -7.11 -2.75 17.34
N ALA A 43 -7.38 -2.23 18.54
CA ALA A 43 -8.33 -2.80 19.48
C ALA A 43 -9.72 -3.00 18.84
N GLY A 44 -10.07 -2.18 17.84
CA GLY A 44 -11.29 -2.35 17.05
C GLY A 44 -11.48 -3.76 16.47
N THR A 45 -10.40 -4.50 16.20
CA THR A 45 -10.49 -5.87 15.70
C THR A 45 -11.11 -6.86 16.68
N GLU A 46 -11.12 -6.53 17.98
CA GLU A 46 -11.69 -7.37 19.05
C GLU A 46 -13.24 -7.30 19.07
N HIS A 47 -13.82 -6.29 18.44
CA HIS A 47 -15.29 -6.08 18.42
C HIS A 47 -16.00 -6.82 17.29
N PHE A 48 -15.29 -7.55 16.43
CA PHE A 48 -15.86 -8.25 15.29
C PHE A 48 -15.40 -9.70 15.26
N GLY A 49 -16.32 -10.63 14.96
CA GLY A 49 -15.98 -12.06 14.87
C GLY A 49 -14.92 -12.40 13.80
N ARG A 50 -14.81 -11.56 12.76
CA ARG A 50 -13.80 -11.67 11.69
C ARG A 50 -13.27 -10.29 11.32
N ALA A 51 -12.20 -9.86 11.98
CA ALA A 51 -11.54 -8.61 11.62
C ALA A 51 -10.03 -8.74 11.42
N MET A 52 -9.50 -7.82 10.62
CA MET A 52 -8.07 -7.59 10.54
C MET A 52 -7.76 -6.11 10.43
N TYR A 53 -6.59 -5.75 10.94
CA TYR A 53 -6.08 -4.39 10.85
C TYR A 53 -5.20 -4.21 9.60
N GLN A 54 -5.26 -3.01 9.03
CA GLN A 54 -4.39 -2.54 7.96
C GLN A 54 -3.83 -1.17 8.36
N TYR A 55 -2.50 -1.07 8.36
CA TYR A 55 -1.87 0.24 8.54
C TYR A 55 -2.05 1.05 7.26
N ASP A 56 -2.66 2.23 7.38
CA ASP A 56 -3.00 3.05 6.24
C ASP A 56 -1.74 3.47 5.47
N ARG A 57 -1.75 3.16 4.16
CA ARG A 57 -0.71 3.52 3.21
C ARG A 57 -0.42 5.03 3.21
N PHE A 58 -1.37 5.90 3.53
CA PHE A 58 -1.15 7.35 3.63
C PHE A 58 -0.14 7.71 4.69
N HIS A 59 -0.32 7.21 5.90
CA HIS A 59 0.54 7.53 7.03
C HIS A 59 1.97 7.04 6.79
N ILE A 60 2.13 5.79 6.38
CA ILE A 60 3.47 5.26 6.09
C ILE A 60 4.13 5.96 4.89
N THR A 61 3.40 6.26 3.82
CA THR A 61 3.92 7.00 2.66
C THR A 61 4.40 8.39 3.06
N ARG A 62 3.62 9.11 3.87
CA ARG A 62 3.95 10.44 4.37
C ARG A 62 5.21 10.39 5.23
N ASP A 63 5.29 9.45 6.16
CA ASP A 63 6.39 9.35 7.11
C ASP A 63 7.69 8.94 6.39
N LEU A 64 7.64 7.98 5.46
CA LEU A 64 8.75 7.61 4.57
C LEU A 64 9.27 8.82 3.76
N ARG A 65 8.34 9.60 3.16
CA ARG A 65 8.70 10.78 2.37
C ARG A 65 9.39 11.86 3.21
N GLN A 66 8.96 12.03 4.46
CA GLN A 66 9.56 13.01 5.37
C GLN A 66 10.93 12.58 5.89
N ALA A 67 11.12 11.28 6.13
CA ALA A 67 12.41 10.74 6.58
C ALA A 67 13.46 10.78 5.46
N LEU A 68 13.06 10.48 4.23
CA LEU A 68 13.94 10.46 3.04
C LEU A 68 14.00 11.81 2.32
N ARG A 69 13.66 12.91 2.99
CA ARG A 69 13.74 14.25 2.38
C ARG A 69 15.18 14.55 1.98
N GLY A 70 15.38 14.95 0.72
CA GLY A 70 16.71 15.17 0.15
C GLY A 70 17.38 13.90 -0.42
N MET A 71 16.83 12.71 -0.19
CA MET A 71 17.33 11.43 -0.68
C MET A 71 16.44 10.90 -1.82
N ASN A 72 16.36 11.64 -2.93
CA ASN A 72 15.36 11.40 -3.99
C ASN A 72 15.41 10.00 -4.60
N GLU A 73 16.60 9.45 -4.85
CA GLU A 73 16.73 8.08 -5.39
C GLU A 73 16.20 7.02 -4.41
N ARG A 74 16.53 7.15 -3.12
CA ARG A 74 16.04 6.27 -2.06
C ARG A 74 14.52 6.36 -1.92
N TRP A 75 13.97 7.57 -1.97
CA TRP A 75 12.52 7.77 -1.97
C TRP A 75 11.85 7.03 -3.14
N ARG A 76 12.38 7.10 -4.37
CA ARG A 76 11.80 6.38 -5.51
C ARG A 76 11.84 4.86 -5.31
N LYS A 77 12.95 4.32 -4.79
CA LYS A 77 13.09 2.89 -4.48
C LYS A 77 12.10 2.44 -3.40
N VAL A 78 12.06 3.16 -2.28
CA VAL A 78 11.15 2.87 -1.16
C VAL A 78 9.69 2.98 -1.57
N LYS A 79 9.32 4.00 -2.35
CA LYS A 79 7.95 4.15 -2.83
C LYS A 79 7.54 2.96 -3.71
N ARG A 80 8.42 2.51 -4.62
CA ARG A 80 8.17 1.32 -5.45
C ARG A 80 8.03 0.06 -4.59
N ALA A 81 8.94 -0.14 -3.64
CA ALA A 81 8.87 -1.28 -2.71
C ALA A 81 7.56 -1.28 -1.91
N LEU A 82 7.07 -0.12 -1.47
CA LEU A 82 5.76 0.01 -0.82
C LEU A 82 4.60 -0.34 -1.76
N ASP A 83 4.65 0.10 -3.02
CA ASP A 83 3.65 -0.26 -4.03
C ASP A 83 3.65 -1.79 -4.29
N GLU A 84 4.80 -2.44 -4.20
CA GLU A 84 5.02 -3.89 -4.39
C GLU A 84 4.85 -4.74 -3.13
N ASN A 85 4.52 -4.14 -1.96
CA ASN A 85 4.50 -4.82 -0.65
C ASN A 85 5.85 -5.44 -0.22
N ASN A 86 6.97 -4.94 -0.72
CA ASN A 86 8.30 -5.44 -0.43
C ASN A 86 8.90 -4.75 0.81
N ILE A 87 8.46 -5.16 2.00
CA ILE A 87 8.94 -4.62 3.29
C ILE A 87 10.46 -4.77 3.48
N PRO A 88 11.10 -5.90 3.14
CA PRO A 88 12.55 -6.04 3.28
C PRO A 88 13.36 -4.96 2.54
N VAL A 89 12.95 -4.62 1.31
CA VAL A 89 13.61 -3.53 0.55
C VAL A 89 13.42 -2.18 1.22
N ILE A 90 12.25 -1.92 1.82
CA ILE A 90 12.04 -0.68 2.60
C ILE A 90 12.99 -0.65 3.79
N GLN A 91 13.07 -1.73 4.57
CA GLN A 91 13.96 -1.80 5.74
C GLN A 91 15.43 -1.58 5.37
N GLN A 92 15.89 -2.23 4.30
CA GLN A 92 17.27 -2.07 3.79
C GLN A 92 17.57 -0.62 3.40
N GLU A 93 16.67 0.05 2.68
CA GLU A 93 16.87 1.43 2.25
C GLU A 93 16.80 2.42 3.42
N ILE A 94 16.01 2.15 4.46
CA ILE A 94 16.00 2.94 5.70
C ILE A 94 17.31 2.78 6.48
N GLU A 95 17.85 1.57 6.58
CA GLU A 95 19.13 1.32 7.25
C GLU A 95 20.29 2.02 6.51
N ALA A 96 20.31 1.93 5.18
CA ALA A 96 21.30 2.64 4.38
C ALA A 96 21.15 4.17 4.46
N ALA A 97 19.93 4.70 4.55
CA ALA A 97 19.67 6.13 4.74
C ALA A 97 20.15 6.64 6.12
N LEU A 98 20.16 5.79 7.16
CA LEU A 98 20.70 6.17 8.48
C LEU A 98 22.19 6.54 8.42
N GLY A 99 22.96 5.85 7.58
CA GLY A 99 24.39 6.14 7.37
C GLY A 99 24.66 7.44 6.60
N GLU A 100 23.66 7.95 5.88
CA GLU A 100 23.75 9.17 5.04
C GLU A 100 22.96 10.35 5.62
N ALA A 101 22.40 10.21 6.83
CA ALA A 101 21.55 11.22 7.42
C ALA A 101 22.30 12.55 7.59
N GLY A 102 21.84 13.60 6.91
CA GLY A 102 22.53 14.90 6.90
C GLY A 102 22.27 15.76 8.14
N THR A 103 21.29 15.38 8.98
CA THR A 103 20.94 16.10 10.21
C THR A 103 20.47 15.13 11.29
N GLU A 104 20.64 15.51 12.56
CA GLU A 104 20.14 14.68 13.67
C GLU A 104 18.63 14.48 13.64
N LYS A 105 17.87 15.50 13.25
CA LYS A 105 16.41 15.39 13.08
C LYS A 105 16.03 14.37 12.00
N GLN A 106 16.81 14.28 10.92
CA GLN A 106 16.58 13.27 9.88
C GLN A 106 16.92 11.87 10.40
N LYS A 107 18.04 11.74 11.14
CA LYS A 107 18.45 10.49 11.76
C LYS A 107 17.42 9.97 12.75
N GLU A 108 16.91 10.82 13.64
CA GLU A 108 15.84 10.50 14.58
C GLU A 108 14.58 9.99 13.86
N ARG A 109 14.16 10.66 12.78
CA ARG A 109 13.02 10.22 11.97
C ARG A 109 13.23 8.84 11.36
N LEU A 110 14.44 8.57 10.85
CA LEU A 110 14.78 7.28 10.27
C LEU A 110 14.82 6.17 11.33
N LEU A 111 15.34 6.46 12.54
CA LEU A 111 15.34 5.52 13.67
C LEU A 111 13.91 5.18 14.11
N ASN A 112 13.08 6.19 14.33
CA ASN A 112 11.66 6.02 14.70
C ASN A 112 10.90 5.20 13.64
N LEU A 113 11.21 5.43 12.36
CA LEU A 113 10.61 4.70 11.26
C LEU A 113 11.08 3.24 11.21
N ARG A 114 12.38 2.99 11.45
CA ARG A 114 12.94 1.62 11.54
C ARG A 114 12.25 0.82 12.64
N GLU A 115 12.13 1.39 13.84
CA GLU A 115 11.44 0.75 14.97
C GLU A 115 9.97 0.48 14.66
N ARG A 116 9.29 1.45 14.04
CA ARG A 116 7.90 1.26 13.61
C ARG A 116 7.78 0.13 12.58
N LEU A 117 8.61 0.11 11.54
CA LEU A 117 8.61 -0.91 10.51
C LEU A 117 8.84 -2.32 11.09
N ALA A 118 9.68 -2.45 12.12
CA ALA A 118 9.87 -3.72 12.82
C ALA A 118 8.60 -4.17 13.55
N ARG A 119 7.85 -3.25 14.15
CA ARG A 119 6.62 -3.54 14.89
C ARG A 119 5.39 -3.76 14.01
N VAL A 120 5.28 -3.05 12.88
CA VAL A 120 4.05 -3.03 12.06
C VAL A 120 4.23 -3.47 10.62
N GLY A 121 5.41 -4.01 10.28
CA GLY A 121 5.78 -4.39 8.91
C GLY A 121 4.72 -5.23 8.19
N GLU A 122 4.19 -6.24 8.87
CA GLU A 122 3.13 -7.10 8.32
C GLU A 122 1.86 -6.32 7.99
N PHE A 123 1.45 -5.39 8.85
CA PHE A 123 0.24 -4.60 8.66
C PHE A 123 0.36 -3.54 7.56
N ILE A 124 1.59 -3.28 7.05
CA ILE A 124 1.81 -2.43 5.87
C ILE A 124 1.48 -3.18 4.59
N ILE A 125 1.65 -4.51 4.57
CA ILE A 125 1.30 -5.35 3.44
C ILE A 125 -0.21 -5.22 3.21
N ASP A 126 -0.57 -4.89 1.97
CA ASP A 126 -1.95 -4.68 1.56
C ASP A 126 -2.82 -5.86 1.97
N TYR A 127 -3.90 -5.58 2.70
CA TYR A 127 -4.80 -6.58 3.26
C TYR A 127 -5.32 -7.55 2.19
N ARG A 128 -5.41 -7.13 0.93
CA ARG A 128 -5.85 -7.99 -0.19
C ARG A 128 -4.86 -9.11 -0.50
N VAL A 129 -3.56 -8.88 -0.29
CA VAL A 129 -2.54 -9.93 -0.42
C VAL A 129 -2.69 -10.92 0.73
N ARG A 130 -2.79 -10.41 1.96
CA ARG A 130 -2.97 -11.21 3.18
C ARG A 130 -4.26 -12.05 3.15
N LEU A 131 -5.33 -11.49 2.60
CA LEU A 131 -6.60 -12.19 2.41
C LEU A 131 -6.50 -13.33 1.38
N LYS A 132 -5.80 -13.10 0.26
CA LYS A 132 -5.56 -14.16 -0.72
C LYS A 132 -4.74 -15.30 -0.12
N GLU A 133 -3.70 -14.97 0.64
CA GLU A 133 -2.88 -15.95 1.37
C GLU A 133 -3.71 -16.73 2.39
N ALA A 134 -4.67 -16.08 3.04
CA ALA A 134 -5.63 -16.72 3.95
C ALA A 134 -6.77 -17.47 3.22
N GLY A 135 -6.73 -17.59 1.89
CA GLY A 135 -7.68 -18.38 1.10
C GLY A 135 -8.99 -17.67 0.74
N TYR A 136 -9.10 -16.36 0.99
CA TYR A 136 -10.27 -15.58 0.59
C TYR A 136 -10.24 -15.29 -0.91
N ASN A 137 -11.41 -15.36 -1.55
CA ASN A 137 -11.60 -14.77 -2.86
C ASN A 137 -11.61 -13.24 -2.71
N VAL A 138 -10.62 -12.57 -3.30
CA VAL A 138 -10.48 -11.12 -3.26
C VAL A 138 -10.77 -10.54 -4.65
N PRO A 139 -11.95 -9.93 -4.84
CA PRO A 139 -12.35 -9.38 -6.13
C PRO A 139 -11.42 -8.24 -6.61
N PRO A 140 -11.17 -8.10 -7.92
CA PRO A 140 -10.32 -7.04 -8.47
C PRO A 140 -10.82 -5.61 -8.19
N GLU A 141 -12.13 -5.45 -8.00
CA GLU A 141 -12.78 -4.16 -7.72
C GLU A 141 -12.57 -3.68 -6.28
N TRP A 142 -12.13 -4.55 -5.36
CA TRP A 142 -11.75 -4.12 -4.01
C TRP A 142 -10.53 -3.21 -4.13
N ARG A 143 -10.78 -1.89 -4.09
CA ARG A 143 -9.72 -0.89 -4.15
C ARG A 143 -9.19 -0.61 -2.75
N GLY A 144 -7.87 -0.60 -2.61
CA GLY A 144 -7.23 0.27 -1.62
C GLY A 144 -7.20 1.70 -2.17
N GLU A 145 -7.29 2.71 -1.29
CA GLU A 145 -7.36 4.16 -1.57
C GLU A 145 -6.36 4.69 -2.63
N ARG A 146 -5.31 3.93 -3.02
CA ARG A 146 -4.28 4.39 -3.98
C ARG A 146 -3.73 3.38 -4.99
N GLN A 147 -4.38 2.25 -5.25
CA GLN A 147 -3.97 1.45 -6.41
C GLN A 147 -4.70 1.92 -7.67
N ARG A 148 -4.02 2.84 -8.39
CA ARG A 148 -4.27 3.08 -9.81
C ARG A 148 -3.85 1.79 -10.53
N VAL A 149 -4.80 0.87 -10.73
CA VAL A 149 -4.59 -0.25 -11.64
C VAL A 149 -4.25 0.38 -12.98
N LYS A 150 -3.02 0.22 -13.47
CA LYS A 150 -2.74 0.54 -14.87
C LYS A 150 -3.56 -0.48 -15.65
N PRO A 151 -4.56 -0.05 -16.45
CA PRO A 151 -5.26 -1.00 -17.31
C PRO A 151 -4.20 -1.66 -18.19
N THR A 152 -4.08 -2.98 -18.10
CA THR A 152 -3.38 -3.75 -19.12
C THR A 152 -4.24 -3.64 -20.38
N TRP A 153 -4.05 -2.57 -21.13
CA TRP A 153 -4.45 -2.53 -22.52
C TRP A 153 -3.55 -3.52 -23.26
N THR A 154 -3.97 -4.78 -23.29
CA THR A 154 -3.49 -5.72 -24.29
C THR A 154 -3.94 -5.17 -25.63
N SER A 155 -3.07 -4.43 -26.32
CA SER A 155 -3.34 -4.10 -27.72
C SER A 155 -3.28 -5.43 -28.48
N LEU A 156 -4.45 -6.00 -28.75
CA LEU A 156 -4.63 -6.85 -29.91
C LEU A 156 -4.36 -5.96 -31.14
N ARG A 157 -3.09 -5.83 -31.51
CA ARG A 157 -2.74 -5.48 -32.90
C ARG A 157 -2.96 -6.75 -33.71
N THR A 158 -4.21 -6.93 -34.13
CA THR A 158 -4.52 -7.73 -35.32
C THR A 158 -3.64 -7.25 -36.46
N GLY A 159 -2.96 -8.20 -37.09
CA GLY A 159 -1.83 -7.96 -37.95
C GLY A 159 -2.15 -7.20 -39.23
N TRP A 160 -1.12 -6.51 -39.70
CA TRP A 160 -0.94 -6.19 -41.11
C TRP A 160 0.46 -6.67 -41.48
N ARG A 161 0.52 -7.76 -42.26
CA ARG A 161 1.73 -8.19 -42.95
C ARG A 161 1.93 -7.23 -44.13
N SER A 162 3.02 -6.48 -44.11
CA SER A 162 3.56 -5.85 -45.32
C SER A 162 4.08 -6.96 -46.24
N THR A 163 3.46 -7.11 -47.40
CA THR A 163 4.00 -7.85 -48.55
C THR A 163 4.04 -6.91 -49.74
N GLY A 164 5.21 -6.84 -50.39
CA GLY A 164 5.49 -6.04 -51.58
C GLY A 164 6.39 -4.85 -51.22
N GLY A 165 7.65 -4.79 -51.60
CA GLY A 165 8.27 -5.30 -52.83
C GLY A 165 8.95 -4.10 -53.51
N LEU A 166 10.24 -4.24 -53.78
CA LEU A 166 11.19 -3.24 -54.28
C LEU A 166 10.67 -2.30 -55.40
N GLY A 167 11.12 -1.03 -55.38
CA GLY A 167 11.09 -0.11 -56.51
C GLY A 167 11.99 1.10 -56.29
N ARG A 168 12.96 1.32 -57.18
CA ARG A 168 14.20 2.10 -57.04
C ARG A 168 14.08 3.62 -57.12
N MET A 169 15.13 4.22 -56.54
CA MET A 169 15.62 5.59 -56.67
C MET A 169 15.91 6.06 -58.11
N THR A 170 15.74 7.38 -58.27
CA THR A 170 16.40 8.36 -59.17
C THR A 170 16.08 8.38 -60.67
N ASP A 171 15.53 9.54 -61.07
CA ASP A 171 15.63 10.17 -62.40
C ASP A 171 17.09 10.36 -62.84
N TRP A 172 17.38 10.18 -64.14
CA TRP A 172 18.21 11.08 -64.98
C TRP A 172 18.32 10.60 -66.45
N MET A 173 18.11 11.58 -67.35
CA MET A 173 18.60 11.72 -68.74
C MET A 173 18.17 10.76 -69.88
N GLY A 174 17.61 11.36 -70.94
CA GLY A 174 18.19 11.26 -72.28
C GLY A 174 17.30 10.72 -73.41
N SER A 175 16.89 11.65 -74.29
CA SER A 175 16.47 11.50 -75.70
C SER A 175 15.10 10.93 -76.04
#